data_AF-A0A7L4R271-F1
#
_entry.id   AF-A0A7L4R271-F1
#
_cell.length_a   1.000
_cell.length_b   1.000
_cell.length_c   1.000
_cell.angle_alpha   90.00
_cell.angle_beta   90.00
_cell.angle_gamma   90.00
#
_symmetry.space_group_name_H-M   'P 1'
#
loop_
_entity.id
_entity.type
_entity.pdbx_description
1 polymer ?
#
loop_
_entity_poly.entity_id
_entity_poly.type
_entity_poly.pdbx_seq_one_letter_code
_entity_poly.pdbx_strand_id
1 'polypeptide(L)'
;VQGIGGRMSGLVRTTPIPGVIASIELNGGIVPFRDTAALDQPEGVGVAFASGYSRVAVTVALPADAREIREAFPPAFIIAVHTTGITPAEASEFADTCDIVTACASRAVREVAAPRALLQAGSSIPVFAMTGRAKDLILDKIKETGGQFLVTGAKLPYSGDSAPDPLV
;
A
#
# COMPACT_ATOMS: atom_id res chain seq x y z
N VAL A 1 2.13 14.95 -6.17
CA VAL A 1 2.74 14.06 -7.19
C VAL A 1 3.73 13.13 -6.50
N GLN A 2 3.34 11.89 -6.17
CA GLN A 2 4.32 10.80 -6.20
C GLN A 2 4.45 10.46 -7.69
N GLY A 3 5.56 10.85 -8.32
CA GLY A 3 5.80 10.64 -9.75
C GLY A 3 6.07 9.18 -10.13
N ILE A 4 5.40 8.22 -9.48
CA ILE A 4 5.57 6.79 -9.72
C ILE A 4 4.32 6.30 -10.47
N GLY A 5 4.21 6.70 -11.73
CA GLY A 5 3.23 6.18 -12.69
C GLY A 5 3.86 5.33 -13.79
N GLY A 6 5.19 5.18 -13.79
CA GLY A 6 5.94 4.37 -14.75
C GLY A 6 6.39 3.04 -14.17
N ARG A 7 6.73 2.08 -15.04
CA ARG A 7 7.40 0.84 -14.61
C ARG A 7 8.77 1.18 -14.01
N MET A 8 8.92 0.96 -12.71
CA MET A 8 10.17 1.16 -11.97
C MET A 8 10.68 -0.19 -11.50
N SER A 9 11.85 -0.62 -12.01
CA SER A 9 12.45 -1.91 -11.63
C SER A 9 13.13 -1.87 -10.25
N GLY A 10 13.42 -0.68 -9.74
CA GLY A 10 14.04 -0.48 -8.42
C GLY A 10 14.32 0.99 -8.14
N LEU A 11 14.63 1.29 -6.88
CA LEU A 11 14.94 2.62 -6.38
C LEU A 11 16.26 2.58 -5.63
N VAL A 12 17.21 3.43 -6.05
CA VAL A 12 18.56 3.46 -5.46
C VAL A 12 18.79 4.72 -4.64
N ARG A 13 18.28 5.87 -5.09
CA ARG A 13 18.48 7.16 -4.44
C ARG A 13 17.37 8.14 -4.82
N THR A 14 17.06 9.03 -3.89
CA THR A 14 16.23 10.22 -4.09
C THR A 14 17.07 11.50 -3.96
N THR A 15 16.58 12.60 -4.53
CA THR A 15 17.19 13.92 -4.42
C THR A 15 16.10 14.99 -4.51
N PRO A 16 16.25 16.12 -3.82
CA PRO A 16 15.34 17.26 -3.98
C PRO A 16 15.38 17.78 -5.42
N ILE A 17 14.19 18.07 -5.97
CA ILE A 17 14.05 18.75 -7.26
C ILE A 17 13.29 20.06 -6.98
N PRO A 18 13.98 21.21 -6.87
CA PRO A 18 13.37 22.47 -6.41
C PRO A 18 12.11 22.88 -7.18
N GLY A 19 12.10 22.71 -8.51
CA GLY A 19 10.94 23.02 -9.33
C GLY A 19 9.72 22.14 -9.04
N VAL A 20 9.93 20.86 -8.71
CA VAL A 20 8.84 19.94 -8.33
C VAL A 20 8.32 20.28 -6.95
N ILE A 21 9.21 20.56 -5.99
CA ILE A 21 8.84 20.95 -4.62
C ILE A 21 8.01 22.23 -4.65
N ALA A 22 8.51 23.28 -5.32
CA ALA A 22 7.79 24.54 -5.45
C ALA A 22 6.42 24.37 -6.13
N SER A 23 6.34 23.50 -7.15
CA SER A 23 5.06 23.20 -7.81
C SER A 23 4.07 22.50 -6.85
N ILE A 24 4.52 21.55 -6.03
CA ILE A 24 3.67 20.89 -5.03
C ILE A 24 3.15 21.91 -4.01
N GLU A 25 4.02 22.74 -3.45
CA GLU A 25 3.68 23.76 -2.46
C GLU A 25 2.73 24.83 -3.01
N LEU A 26 2.96 25.29 -4.25
CA LEU A 26 2.09 26.25 -4.93
C LEU A 26 0.66 25.72 -5.12
N ASN A 27 0.50 24.40 -5.21
CA ASN A 27 -0.80 23.73 -5.32
C ASN A 27 -1.35 23.27 -3.95
N GLY A 28 -0.82 23.79 -2.84
CA GLY A 28 -1.30 23.50 -1.49
C GLY A 28 -0.88 22.13 -0.95
N GLY A 29 0.06 21.45 -1.62
CA GLY A 29 0.64 20.21 -1.12
C GLY A 29 1.74 20.47 -0.10
N ILE A 30 1.99 19.47 0.76
CA ILE A 30 3.07 19.50 1.74
C ILE A 30 4.18 18.56 1.27
N VAL A 31 5.42 19.03 1.35
CA VAL A 31 6.62 18.22 1.11
C VAL A 31 7.32 18.03 2.45
N PRO A 32 7.22 16.85 3.10
CA PRO A 32 7.79 16.63 4.42
C PRO A 32 9.32 16.82 4.46
N PHE A 33 10.02 16.36 3.42
CA PHE A 33 11.49 16.29 3.40
C PHE A 33 12.08 17.13 2.28
N ARG A 34 11.90 18.45 2.35
CA ARG A 34 12.28 19.40 1.29
C ARG A 34 13.76 19.35 0.94
N ASP A 35 14.62 19.26 1.95
CA ASP A 35 16.06 19.43 1.78
C ASP A 35 16.81 18.11 1.52
N THR A 36 16.20 16.98 1.88
CA THR A 36 16.84 15.65 1.79
C THR A 36 16.19 14.74 0.75
N ALA A 37 14.91 14.98 0.42
CA ALA A 37 14.05 14.04 -0.32
C ALA A 37 14.05 12.63 0.29
N ALA A 38 14.16 12.54 1.62
CA ALA A 38 14.12 11.27 2.35
C ALA A 38 12.83 10.49 2.07
N LEU A 39 12.92 9.17 2.18
CA LEU A 39 11.78 8.26 2.16
C LEU A 39 11.60 7.72 3.57
N ASP A 40 10.84 8.46 4.36
CA ASP A 40 10.49 8.11 5.72
C ASP A 40 8.96 8.16 5.85
N GLN A 41 8.34 6.98 5.77
CA GLN A 41 6.88 6.84 5.83
C GLN A 41 6.34 7.18 7.23
N PRO A 42 6.91 6.70 8.35
CA PRO A 42 6.48 7.08 9.69
C PRO A 42 6.50 8.59 9.94
N GLU A 43 7.62 9.26 9.66
CA GLU A 43 7.74 10.70 9.86
C GLU A 43 6.81 11.47 8.89
N GLY A 44 6.69 11.02 7.65
CA GLY A 44 5.75 11.60 6.67
C GLY A 44 4.28 11.54 7.13
N VAL A 45 3.87 10.43 7.75
CA VAL A 45 2.54 10.29 8.36
C VAL A 45 2.39 11.25 9.55
N GLY A 46 3.42 11.37 10.38
CA GLY A 46 3.47 12.33 11.48
C GLY A 46 3.25 13.77 11.01
N VAL A 47 3.94 14.19 9.95
CA VAL A 47 3.75 15.52 9.34
C VAL A 47 2.31 15.72 8.86
N ALA A 48 1.69 14.71 8.26
CA ALA A 48 0.29 14.80 7.81
C ALA A 48 -0.66 15.04 8.99
N PHE A 49 -0.54 14.27 10.07
CA PHE A 49 -1.39 14.47 11.25
C PHE A 49 -1.12 15.81 11.94
N ALA A 50 0.15 16.22 12.08
CA ALA A 50 0.52 17.51 12.65
C ALA A 50 -0.03 18.70 11.83
N SER A 51 -0.25 18.49 10.52
CA SER A 51 -0.86 19.47 9.62
C SER A 51 -2.39 19.51 9.69
N GLY A 52 -3.01 18.75 10.60
CA GLY A 52 -4.45 18.75 10.85
C GLY A 52 -5.27 17.78 9.99
N TYR A 53 -4.63 16.93 9.19
CA TYR A 53 -5.34 15.90 8.43
C TYR A 53 -5.81 14.76 9.33
N SER A 54 -7.08 14.38 9.21
CA SER A 54 -7.68 13.28 10.00
C SER A 54 -7.83 11.98 9.21
N ARG A 55 -7.74 12.03 7.89
CA ARG A 55 -7.83 10.89 6.97
C ARG A 55 -6.52 10.73 6.22
N VAL A 56 -5.58 10.05 6.85
CA VAL A 56 -4.23 9.83 6.31
C VAL A 56 -4.12 8.41 5.79
N ALA A 57 -3.67 8.26 4.55
CA ALA A 57 -3.34 6.97 3.95
C ALA A 57 -1.88 6.99 3.47
N VAL A 58 -1.19 5.87 3.63
CA VAL A 58 0.24 5.73 3.35
C VAL A 58 0.53 4.38 2.69
N THR A 59 1.43 4.40 1.71
CA THR A 59 2.03 3.18 1.16
C THR A 59 3.35 2.90 1.85
N VAL A 60 3.58 1.64 2.24
CA VAL A 60 4.81 1.18 2.90
C VAL A 60 5.39 0.01 2.12
N ALA A 61 6.73 -0.04 2.06
CA ALA A 61 7.46 -1.16 1.46
C ALA A 61 8.14 -2.05 2.51
N LEU A 62 8.35 -1.54 3.73
CA LEU A 62 9.00 -2.25 4.83
C LEU A 62 7.98 -2.56 5.94
N PRO A 63 8.00 -3.78 6.52
CA PRO A 63 7.15 -4.14 7.66
C PRO A 63 7.41 -3.27 8.89
N ALA A 64 8.67 -2.89 9.13
CA ALA A 64 9.05 -2.03 10.23
C ALA A 64 8.30 -0.68 10.21
N ASP A 65 8.22 -0.04 9.03
CA ASP A 65 7.47 1.21 8.85
C ASP A 65 5.98 1.01 9.15
N ALA A 66 5.40 -0.11 8.67
CA ALA A 66 4.00 -0.43 8.91
C ALA A 66 3.70 -0.57 10.41
N ARG A 67 4.57 -1.26 11.15
CA ARG A 67 4.47 -1.44 12.60
C ARG A 67 4.59 -0.10 13.33
N GLU A 68 5.60 0.69 13.02
CA GLU A 68 5.81 2.00 13.65
C GLU A 68 4.62 2.94 13.42
N ILE A 69 4.11 3.00 12.19
CA ILE A 69 2.93 3.81 11.86
C ILE A 69 1.69 3.29 12.59
N ARG A 70 1.49 1.97 12.66
CA ARG A 70 0.33 1.38 13.33
C ARG A 70 0.34 1.68 14.83
N GLU A 71 1.51 1.64 15.46
CA GLU A 71 1.68 1.93 16.89
C GLU A 71 1.51 3.43 17.19
N ALA A 72 2.16 4.31 16.43
CA ALA A 72 2.14 5.76 16.67
C ALA A 72 0.86 6.44 16.18
N PHE A 73 0.29 5.96 15.08
CA PHE A 73 -0.87 6.56 14.41
C PHE A 73 -1.93 5.51 14.08
N PRO A 74 -2.61 4.91 15.07
CA PRO A 74 -3.62 3.85 14.85
C PRO A 74 -4.69 4.18 13.79
N PRO A 75 -5.15 5.44 13.61
CA PRO A 75 -6.09 5.80 12.56
C PRO A 75 -5.55 5.75 11.13
N ALA A 76 -4.23 5.80 10.91
CA ALA A 76 -3.63 5.83 9.58
C ALA A 76 -4.03 4.60 8.77
N PHE A 77 -4.37 4.78 7.48
CA PHE A 77 -4.69 3.70 6.56
C PHE A 77 -3.42 3.23 5.84
N ILE A 78 -2.99 1.99 6.08
CA ILE A 78 -1.67 1.50 5.66
C ILE A 78 -1.80 0.49 4.52
N ILE A 79 -1.06 0.71 3.43
CA ILE A 79 -1.08 -0.12 2.23
C ILE A 79 0.32 -0.69 1.97
N ALA A 80 0.50 -2.00 2.12
CA ALA A 80 1.75 -2.67 1.78
C ALA A 80 1.91 -2.85 0.27
N VAL A 81 3.03 -2.35 -0.27
CA VAL A 81 3.42 -2.41 -1.69
C VAL A 81 4.81 -3.01 -1.85
N HIS A 82 5.20 -3.34 -3.08
CA HIS A 82 6.53 -3.91 -3.39
C HIS A 82 6.89 -5.16 -2.57
N THR A 83 5.91 -6.02 -2.30
CA THR A 83 6.02 -7.18 -1.40
C THR A 83 6.75 -8.40 -1.98
N THR A 84 7.30 -8.31 -3.19
CA THR A 84 8.05 -9.41 -3.80
C THR A 84 9.36 -9.65 -3.06
N GLY A 85 9.71 -10.91 -2.77
CA GLY A 85 10.97 -11.27 -2.10
C GLY A 85 10.95 -11.13 -0.57
N ILE A 86 9.83 -10.75 0.04
CA ILE A 86 9.71 -10.73 1.50
C ILE A 86 9.55 -12.14 2.06
N THR A 87 9.91 -12.30 3.33
CA THR A 87 9.79 -13.56 4.06
C THR A 87 8.35 -13.83 4.54
N PRO A 88 8.00 -15.08 4.88
CA PRO A 88 6.73 -15.41 5.52
C PRO A 88 6.45 -14.63 6.82
N ALA A 89 7.49 -14.35 7.62
CA ALA A 89 7.36 -13.59 8.85
C ALA A 89 6.98 -12.13 8.57
N GLU A 90 7.66 -11.50 7.60
CA GLU A 90 7.35 -10.14 7.14
C GLU A 90 5.95 -10.06 6.51
N ALA A 91 5.54 -11.08 5.75
CA ALA A 91 4.18 -11.18 5.23
C ALA A 91 3.13 -11.29 6.35
N SER A 92 3.44 -12.01 7.44
CA SER A 92 2.57 -12.05 8.62
C SER A 92 2.48 -10.69 9.29
N GLU A 93 3.61 -10.00 9.47
CA GLU A 93 3.64 -8.66 10.08
C GLU A 93 2.83 -7.66 9.26
N PHE A 94 2.93 -7.68 7.93
CA PHE A 94 2.05 -6.88 7.08
C PHE A 94 0.58 -7.24 7.24
N ALA A 95 0.25 -8.52 7.35
CA ALA A 95 -1.14 -8.94 7.59
C ALA A 95 -1.69 -8.46 8.95
N ASP A 96 -0.82 -8.27 9.95
CA ASP A 96 -1.18 -7.77 11.28
C ASP A 96 -1.29 -6.24 11.34
N THR A 97 -0.46 -5.53 10.57
CA THR A 97 -0.28 -4.07 10.69
C THR A 97 -0.96 -3.28 9.57
N CYS A 98 -1.12 -3.84 8.37
CA CYS A 98 -1.65 -3.14 7.21
C CYS A 98 -3.16 -3.32 7.03
N ASP A 99 -3.77 -2.36 6.34
CA ASP A 99 -5.17 -2.42 5.91
C ASP A 99 -5.31 -3.13 4.58
N ILE A 100 -4.42 -2.82 3.64
CA ILE A 100 -4.32 -3.48 2.35
C ILE A 100 -2.93 -4.09 2.20
N VAL A 101 -2.86 -5.31 1.70
CA VAL A 101 -1.62 -5.94 1.29
C VAL A 101 -1.72 -6.34 -0.18
N THR A 102 -0.80 -5.84 -1.00
CA THR A 102 -0.71 -6.20 -2.43
C THR A 102 0.22 -7.40 -2.62
N ALA A 103 -0.07 -8.27 -3.58
CA ALA A 103 0.59 -9.58 -3.69
C ALA A 103 1.11 -9.91 -5.10
N CYS A 104 1.61 -8.90 -5.82
CA CYS A 104 2.06 -8.97 -7.21
C CYS A 104 2.77 -10.28 -7.55
N ALA A 105 4.06 -10.43 -7.26
CA ALA A 105 4.81 -11.68 -7.43
C ALA A 105 5.22 -12.29 -6.09
N SER A 106 4.57 -11.90 -4.98
CA SER A 106 4.97 -12.28 -3.62
C SER A 106 4.35 -13.61 -3.21
N ARG A 107 5.17 -14.67 -3.13
CA ARG A 107 4.71 -15.97 -2.63
C ARG A 107 4.32 -15.89 -1.16
N ALA A 108 5.17 -15.27 -0.33
CA ALA A 108 4.94 -15.12 1.09
C ALA A 108 3.59 -14.45 1.41
N VAL A 109 3.24 -13.37 0.71
CA VAL A 109 1.92 -12.72 0.90
C VAL A 109 0.79 -13.64 0.48
N ARG A 110 0.90 -14.33 -0.67
CA ARG A 110 -0.14 -15.25 -1.14
C ARG A 110 -0.36 -16.42 -0.18
N GLU A 111 0.68 -16.92 0.46
CA GLU A 111 0.59 -18.07 1.36
C GLU A 111 0.20 -17.69 2.80
N VAL A 112 0.66 -16.52 3.28
CA VAL A 112 0.50 -16.13 4.70
C VAL A 112 -0.59 -15.09 4.91
N ALA A 113 -0.59 -14.00 4.14
CA ALA A 113 -1.53 -12.90 4.33
C ALA A 113 -2.88 -13.16 3.65
N ALA A 114 -2.85 -13.69 2.43
CA ALA A 114 -4.07 -13.85 1.63
C ALA A 114 -5.15 -14.76 2.27
N PRO A 115 -4.82 -15.89 2.92
CA PRO A 115 -5.82 -16.72 3.60
C PRO A 115 -6.52 -16.00 4.78
N ARG A 116 -5.91 -14.92 5.27
CA ARG A 116 -6.41 -14.09 6.39
C ARG A 116 -7.23 -12.90 5.90
N ALA A 117 -7.26 -12.64 4.60
CA ALA A 117 -7.92 -11.48 4.01
C ALA A 117 -9.45 -11.61 4.05
N LEU A 118 -10.13 -10.49 4.23
CA LEU A 118 -11.60 -10.39 4.23
C LEU A 118 -12.19 -10.27 2.82
N LEU A 119 -11.38 -9.80 1.87
CA LEU A 119 -11.73 -9.61 0.48
C LEU A 119 -10.46 -9.58 -0.38
N GLN A 120 -10.55 -10.14 -1.58
CA GLN A 120 -9.55 -9.98 -2.63
C GLN A 120 -10.13 -9.21 -3.82
N ALA A 121 -9.39 -8.23 -4.31
CA ALA A 121 -9.66 -7.55 -5.58
C ALA A 121 -8.61 -7.91 -6.62
N GLY A 122 -9.04 -8.23 -7.84
CA GLY A 122 -8.16 -8.59 -8.95
C GLY A 122 -7.62 -10.03 -8.86
N SER A 123 -7.41 -10.65 -10.03
CA SER A 123 -6.86 -12.00 -10.15
C SER A 123 -5.40 -11.99 -10.64
N SER A 124 -5.01 -11.03 -11.47
CA SER A 124 -3.63 -10.93 -12.00
C SER A 124 -2.67 -10.22 -11.02
N ILE A 125 -3.11 -9.14 -10.38
CA ILE A 125 -2.36 -8.47 -9.30
C ILE A 125 -3.29 -8.43 -8.09
N PRO A 126 -3.24 -9.45 -7.21
CA PRO A 126 -4.16 -9.54 -6.09
C PRO A 126 -3.93 -8.42 -5.08
N VAL A 127 -5.02 -7.79 -4.67
CA VAL A 127 -5.08 -6.81 -3.58
C VAL A 127 -5.95 -7.39 -2.47
N PHE A 128 -5.37 -7.58 -1.29
CA PHE A 128 -6.04 -8.18 -0.14
C PHE A 128 -6.44 -7.12 0.87
N ALA A 129 -7.72 -7.07 1.24
CA ALA A 129 -8.20 -6.30 2.38
C ALA A 129 -8.01 -7.11 3.66
N MET A 130 -7.18 -6.60 4.57
CA MET A 130 -6.87 -7.22 5.86
C MET A 130 -7.80 -6.73 6.98
N THR A 131 -8.37 -5.52 6.82
CA THR A 131 -9.26 -4.91 7.81
C THR A 131 -10.66 -4.64 7.23
N GLY A 132 -11.66 -4.47 8.11
CA GLY A 132 -13.03 -4.14 7.69
C GLY A 132 -13.11 -2.87 6.87
N ARG A 133 -12.42 -1.80 7.32
CA ARG A 133 -12.36 -0.53 6.58
C ARG A 133 -11.66 -0.66 5.21
N ALA A 134 -10.71 -1.57 5.06
CA ALA A 134 -10.10 -1.85 3.76
C ALA A 134 -11.09 -2.55 2.81
N LYS A 135 -11.86 -3.51 3.34
CA LYS A 135 -12.93 -4.17 2.59
C LYS A 135 -13.97 -3.15 2.13
N ASP A 136 -14.40 -2.25 3.02
CA ASP A 136 -15.35 -1.20 2.69
C ASP A 136 -14.81 -0.28 1.60
N LEU A 137 -13.55 0.18 1.71
CA LEU A 137 -12.90 1.01 0.70
C LEU A 137 -12.90 0.36 -0.69
N ILE A 138 -12.60 -0.94 -0.78
CA ILE A 138 -12.62 -1.67 -2.05
C ILE A 138 -14.04 -1.78 -2.61
N LEU A 139 -15.02 -2.10 -1.75
CA LEU A 139 -16.42 -2.21 -2.18
C LEU A 139 -16.99 -0.85 -2.62
N ASP A 140 -16.64 0.24 -1.93
CA ASP A 140 -17.03 1.59 -2.32
C ASP A 140 -16.40 1.96 -3.67
N LYS A 141 -15.15 1.57 -3.91
CA LYS A 141 -14.53 1.73 -5.23
C LYS A 141 -15.29 0.96 -6.31
N ILE A 142 -15.79 -0.25 -6.03
CA ILE A 142 -16.61 -1.03 -6.97
C ILE A 142 -17.93 -0.30 -7.26
N LYS A 143 -18.61 0.23 -6.24
CA LYS A 143 -19.90 0.95 -6.40
C LYS A 143 -19.76 2.18 -7.31
N GLU A 144 -18.68 2.93 -7.16
CA GLU A 144 -18.43 4.16 -7.93
C GLU A 144 -17.86 3.91 -9.34
N THR A 145 -17.34 2.71 -9.59
CA THR A 145 -16.71 2.38 -10.87
C THR A 145 -17.74 1.78 -11.82
N GLY A 146 -17.92 2.39 -12.99
CA GLY A 146 -18.78 1.82 -14.03
C GLY A 146 -18.26 0.48 -14.57
N GLY A 147 -19.15 -0.33 -15.12
CA GLY A 147 -18.82 -1.65 -15.69
C GLY A 147 -19.39 -2.82 -14.88
N GLN A 148 -19.01 -4.03 -15.24
CA GLN A 148 -19.44 -5.25 -14.58
C GLN A 148 -18.34 -5.79 -13.65
N PHE A 149 -18.74 -6.33 -12.51
CA PHE A 149 -17.84 -6.95 -11.54
C PHE A 149 -18.30 -8.36 -11.22
N LEU A 150 -17.35 -9.29 -11.12
CA LEU A 150 -17.60 -10.63 -10.62
C LEU A 150 -17.30 -10.67 -9.12
N VAL A 151 -18.30 -11.01 -8.31
CA VAL A 151 -18.14 -11.26 -6.88
C VAL A 151 -18.43 -12.73 -6.63
N THR A 152 -17.49 -13.43 -6.00
CA THR A 152 -17.57 -14.87 -5.74
C THR A 152 -17.11 -15.20 -4.33
N GLY A 153 -17.71 -16.22 -3.72
CA GLY A 153 -17.32 -16.76 -2.41
C GLY A 153 -16.17 -17.77 -2.48
N ALA A 154 -15.29 -17.65 -3.47
CA ALA A 154 -14.14 -18.54 -3.62
C ALA A 154 -13.18 -18.43 -2.43
N LYS A 155 -12.44 -19.52 -2.16
CA LYS A 155 -11.38 -19.50 -1.16
C LYS A 155 -10.23 -18.59 -1.63
N LEU A 156 -9.70 -17.78 -0.70
CA LEU A 156 -8.58 -16.88 -0.97
C LEU A 156 -7.23 -17.55 -0.64
N PRO A 157 -6.16 -17.25 -1.40
CA PRO A 157 -6.14 -16.40 -2.61
C PRO A 157 -6.77 -17.10 -3.82
N TYR A 158 -7.58 -16.36 -4.58
CA TYR A 158 -8.04 -16.78 -5.90
C TYR A 158 -7.03 -16.33 -6.96
N SER A 159 -6.56 -17.24 -7.81
CA SER A 159 -5.65 -16.90 -8.91
C SER A 159 -6.36 -17.13 -10.24
N GLY A 160 -6.20 -16.18 -11.17
CA GLY A 160 -6.65 -16.35 -12.56
C GLY A 160 -5.52 -16.87 -13.45
N ASP A 161 -5.86 -17.30 -14.66
CA ASP A 161 -4.92 -17.93 -15.62
C ASP A 161 -3.76 -17.01 -16.07
N SER A 162 -3.86 -15.70 -15.83
CA SER A 162 -2.90 -14.68 -16.28
C SER A 162 -2.11 -14.01 -15.15
N ALA A 163 -2.17 -14.55 -13.92
CA ALA A 163 -1.35 -14.04 -12.82
C ALA A 163 0.13 -14.37 -13.07
N PRO A 164 1.08 -13.46 -12.77
CA PRO A 164 2.48 -13.82 -12.77
C PRO A 164 2.70 -14.91 -11.72
N ASP A 165 3.53 -15.90 -12.07
CA ASP A 165 3.98 -16.88 -11.10
C ASP A 165 4.70 -16.16 -9.95
N PRO A 166 4.43 -16.53 -8.69
CA PRO A 166 5.17 -15.98 -7.57
C PRO A 166 6.67 -16.20 -7.76
N LEU A 167 7.43 -15.13 -7.60
CA LEU A 167 8.88 -15.16 -7.67
C LEU A 167 9.40 -15.13 -6.23
N VAL A 168 9.95 -16.27 -5.80
CA VAL A 168 10.49 -16.55 -4.45
C VAL A 168 9.54 -16.32 -3.27
#